data_AF-K1JE78-F1
#
_entry.id   AF-K1JE78-F1
#
_cell.length_a   1.000
_cell.length_b   1.000
_cell.length_c   1.000
_cell.angle_alpha   90.00
_cell.angle_beta   90.00
_cell.angle_gamma   90.00
#
_symmetry.space_group_name_H-M   'P 1'
#
loop_
_entity.id
_entity.type
_entity.pdbx_description
1 polymer ?
#
loop_
_entity_poly.entity_id
_entity_poly.type
_entity_poly.pdbx_seq_one_letter_code
_entity_poly.pdbx_strand_id
1 'polypeptide(L)'
;MTLDYFALGLLFFVGLVIFYGVIVIHDIPYEIAKHRQHPHQDAIHVAGWVSLFTLHVLWPFLWIWATLYREDRGWGFTQRIERDEKHLAELKDEVAALRSRLDQLTQEKE
;
A
#
# COMPACT_ATOMS: atom_id res chain seq x y z
N MET A 1 20.45 9.16 49.58
CA MET A 1 19.29 8.27 49.80
C MET A 1 18.01 8.83 49.19
N THR A 2 17.40 9.91 49.70
CA THR A 2 16.17 10.50 49.11
C THR A 2 16.35 10.98 47.67
N LEU A 3 17.49 11.62 47.39
CA LEU A 3 17.85 12.07 46.05
C LEU A 3 18.12 10.91 45.08
N ASP A 4 18.65 9.79 45.57
CA ASP A 4 18.92 8.59 44.76
C ASP A 4 17.62 7.88 44.38
N TYR A 5 16.66 7.75 45.30
CA TYR A 5 15.33 7.24 45.00
C TYR A 5 14.56 8.17 44.06
N PHE A 6 14.70 9.49 44.24
CA PHE A 6 14.12 10.47 43.32
C PHE A 6 14.72 10.38 41.91
N ALA A 7 16.05 10.29 41.81
CA ALA A 7 16.76 10.10 40.54
C ALA A 7 16.37 8.77 39.87
N LEU A 8 16.24 7.69 40.64
CA LEU A 8 15.78 6.39 40.14
C LEU A 8 14.34 6.46 39.60
N GLY A 9 13.44 7.14 40.33
CA GLY A 9 12.07 7.38 39.88
C GLY A 9 12.02 8.22 38.60
N LEU A 10 12.82 9.29 38.53
CA LEU A 10 12.94 10.14 37.35
C LEU A 10 13.50 9.36 36.14
N LEU A 11 14.52 8.53 36.36
CA LEU A 11 15.10 7.67 35.31
C LEU A 11 14.05 6.73 34.73
N PHE A 12 13.27 6.08 35.58
CA PHE A 12 12.19 5.20 35.15
C PHE A 12 11.10 5.95 34.39
N PHE A 13 10.70 7.12 34.88
CA PHE A 13 9.72 7.99 34.23
C PHE A 13 10.19 8.42 32.84
N VAL A 14 11.43 8.90 32.71
CA VAL A 14 12.01 9.28 31.41
C VAL A 14 12.07 8.08 30.46
N GLY A 15 12.46 6.90 30.98
CA GLY A 15 12.45 5.66 30.20
C GLY A 15 11.06 5.32 29.65
N LEU A 16 10.01 5.44 30.47
CA LEU A 16 8.63 5.23 30.03
C LEU A 16 8.20 6.27 28.99
N VAL A 17 8.50 7.56 29.22
CA VAL A 17 8.15 8.63 28.27
C VAL A 17 8.79 8.38 26.90
N ILE A 18 10.06 7.97 26.86
CA ILE A 18 10.75 7.63 25.60
C ILE A 18 10.11 6.39 24.98
N PHE A 19 9.86 5.34 25.75
CA PHE A 19 9.24 4.10 25.26
C PHE A 19 7.88 4.35 24.62
N TYR A 20 6.98 5.04 25.31
CA TYR A 20 5.66 5.38 24.77
C TYR A 20 5.74 6.40 23.63
N GLY A 21 6.69 7.35 23.68
CA GLY A 21 6.94 8.28 22.59
C GLY A 21 7.33 7.58 21.28
N VAL A 22 8.19 6.56 21.36
CA VAL A 22 8.57 5.75 20.20
C VAL A 22 7.36 4.98 19.64
N ILE A 23 6.53 4.40 20.49
CA ILE A 23 5.31 3.69 20.06
C ILE A 23 4.38 4.62 19.26
N VAL A 24 4.15 5.85 19.75
CA VAL A 24 3.29 6.82 19.05
C VAL A 24 3.88 7.21 17.69
N ILE A 25 5.19 7.43 17.60
CA ILE A 25 5.86 7.76 16.33
C ILE A 25 5.71 6.64 15.29
N HIS A 26 5.67 5.37 15.74
CA HIS A 26 5.51 4.22 14.85
C HIS A 26 4.10 4.06 14.29
N ASP A 27 3.10 4.63 14.96
CA ASP A 27 1.71 4.61 14.50
C ASP A 27 1.40 5.71 13.47
N ILE A 28 2.24 6.74 13.34
CA ILE A 28 2.07 7.85 12.38
C ILE A 28 1.90 7.35 10.92
N PRO A 29 2.73 6.42 10.40
CA PRO A 29 2.54 5.84 9.06
C PRO A 29 1.20 5.12 8.90
N TYR A 30 0.72 4.44 9.94
CA TYR A 30 -0.56 3.75 9.94
C TYR A 30 -1.71 4.76 9.86
N GLU A 31 -1.64 5.85 10.62
CA GLU A 31 -2.65 6.91 10.59
C GLU A 31 -2.72 7.60 9.22
N ILE A 32 -1.57 7.83 8.57
CA ILE A 32 -1.51 8.33 7.19
C ILE A 32 -2.16 7.35 6.21
N ALA A 33 -1.92 6.05 6.36
CA ALA A 33 -2.51 5.02 5.52
C ALA A 33 -4.04 4.92 5.72
N LYS A 34 -4.52 5.07 6.96
CA LYS A 34 -5.93 5.07 7.32
C LYS A 34 -6.66 6.28 6.72
N HIS A 35 -6.06 7.47 6.81
CA HIS A 35 -6.61 8.69 6.22
C HIS A 35 -6.70 8.67 4.70
N ARG A 36 -5.87 7.85 4.03
CA ARG A 36 -5.84 7.70 2.57
C ARG A 36 -6.54 6.44 2.06
N GLN A 37 -7.35 5.79 2.91
CA GLN A 37 -8.04 4.53 2.61
C GLN A 37 -7.13 3.48 1.94
N HIS A 38 -5.88 3.35 2.41
CA HIS A 38 -4.94 2.40 1.83
C HIS A 38 -5.54 0.98 1.93
N PRO A 39 -5.50 0.12 0.90
CA PRO A 39 -6.11 -1.20 0.95
C PRO A 39 -5.39 -2.19 1.88
N HIS A 40 -4.27 -1.78 2.50
CA HIS A 40 -3.34 -2.65 3.25
C HIS A 40 -3.00 -2.01 4.61
N GLN A 41 -3.99 -1.36 5.25
CA GLN A 41 -3.78 -0.64 6.53
C GLN A 41 -3.30 -1.59 7.63
N ASP A 42 -3.90 -2.77 7.70
CA ASP A 42 -3.53 -3.79 8.70
C ASP A 42 -2.10 -4.31 8.48
N ALA A 43 -1.66 -4.39 7.23
CA ALA A 43 -0.28 -4.76 6.91
C ALA A 43 0.72 -3.68 7.35
N ILE A 44 0.39 -2.40 7.18
CA ILE A 44 1.22 -1.28 7.65
C ILE A 44 1.27 -1.24 9.18
N HIS A 45 0.14 -1.52 9.85
CA HIS A 45 0.09 -1.63 11.31
C HIS A 45 1.00 -2.75 11.81
N VAL A 46 0.81 -3.98 11.32
CA VAL A 46 1.62 -5.15 11.72
C VAL A 46 3.09 -4.94 11.37
N ALA A 47 3.38 -4.36 10.20
CA ALA A 47 4.76 -4.05 9.82
C ALA A 47 5.40 -2.97 10.70
N GLY A 48 4.62 -2.03 11.24
CA GLY A 48 5.07 -1.08 12.26
C GLY A 48 5.58 -1.80 13.51
N TRP A 49 4.84 -2.79 14.00
CA TRP A 49 5.29 -3.65 15.11
C TRP A 49 6.50 -4.53 14.75
N VAL A 50 6.56 -5.06 13.53
CA VAL A 50 7.75 -5.81 13.06
C VAL A 50 8.97 -4.90 12.94
N SER A 51 8.78 -3.62 12.61
CA SER A 51 9.89 -2.66 12.48
C SER A 51 10.61 -2.39 13.80
N LEU A 52 9.91 -2.49 14.94
CA LEU A 52 10.50 -2.43 16.28
C LEU A 52 11.50 -3.58 16.49
N PHE A 53 11.20 -4.78 15.98
CA PHE A 53 12.12 -5.92 16.02
C PHE A 53 13.33 -5.72 15.09
N THR A 54 13.15 -5.06 13.95
CA THR A 54 14.22 -4.78 12.98
C THR A 54 14.98 -3.48 13.25
N LEU A 55 15.00 -3.00 14.51
CA LEU A 55 15.68 -1.76 14.91
C LEU A 55 15.32 -0.56 14.02
N HIS A 56 14.03 -0.42 13.68
CA HIS A 56 13.47 0.70 12.91
C HIS A 56 13.95 0.80 11.45
N VAL A 57 14.67 -0.20 10.92
CA VAL A 57 15.14 -0.18 9.52
C VAL A 57 13.98 -0.20 8.52
N LEU A 58 12.91 -0.94 8.81
CA LEU A 58 11.72 -0.99 7.95
C LEU A 58 10.82 0.24 8.08
N TRP A 59 10.95 1.02 9.15
CA TRP A 59 10.07 2.15 9.43
C TRP A 59 10.06 3.23 8.32
N PRO A 60 11.20 3.76 7.83
CA PRO A 60 11.20 4.75 6.75
C PRO A 60 10.61 4.18 5.45
N PHE A 61 10.74 2.87 5.22
CA PHE A 61 10.15 2.20 4.06
C PHE A 61 8.61 2.13 4.16
N LEU A 62 8.07 1.81 5.34
CA LEU A 62 6.62 1.82 5.60
C LEU A 62 6.02 3.21 5.43
N TRP A 63 6.75 4.24 5.84
CA TRP A 63 6.32 5.62 5.65
C TRP A 63 6.23 6.00 4.16
N ILE A 64 7.24 5.64 3.35
CA ILE A 64 7.19 5.83 1.90
C ILE A 64 5.98 5.10 1.32
N TRP A 65 5.74 3.86 1.74
CA TRP A 65 4.63 3.07 1.22
C TRP A 65 3.26 3.65 1.58
N ALA A 66 3.07 4.08 2.84
CA ALA A 66 1.84 4.74 3.30
C ALA A 66 1.52 6.02 2.50
N THR A 67 2.56 6.77 2.07
CA THR A 67 2.40 8.00 1.27
C THR A 67 2.28 7.74 -0.23
N LEU A 68 2.74 6.59 -0.72
CA LEU A 68 2.72 6.22 -2.13
C LEU A 68 1.31 6.00 -2.67
N TYR A 69 0.39 5.52 -1.82
CA TYR A 69 -0.98 5.26 -2.23
C TYR A 69 -1.80 6.54 -2.42
N ARG A 70 -2.59 6.53 -3.49
CA ARG A 70 -3.45 7.62 -3.94
C ARG A 70 -4.82 7.06 -4.27
N GLU A 71 -5.86 7.54 -3.59
CA GLU A 71 -7.25 7.10 -3.79
C GLU A 71 -7.72 7.32 -5.24
N ASP A 72 -7.24 8.38 -5.88
CA ASP A 72 -7.62 8.78 -7.24
C ASP A 72 -7.01 7.92 -8.36
N ARG A 73 -5.90 7.21 -8.09
CA ARG A 73 -5.21 6.36 -9.10
C ARG A 73 -4.95 4.92 -8.64
N GLY A 74 -5.31 4.60 -7.40
CA GLY A 74 -4.91 3.36 -6.73
C GLY A 74 -3.39 3.17 -6.78
N TRP A 75 -2.95 1.94 -7.04
CA TRP A 75 -1.54 1.59 -7.26
C TRP A 75 -1.03 1.92 -8.67
N GLY A 76 -1.73 2.76 -9.44
CA GLY A 76 -1.38 3.14 -10.81
C GLY A 76 -1.71 2.09 -11.89
N PHE A 77 -2.11 0.88 -11.50
CA PHE A 77 -2.44 -0.21 -12.43
C PHE A 77 -3.92 -0.23 -12.87
N THR A 78 -4.84 0.34 -12.07
CA THR A 78 -6.29 0.27 -12.34
C THR A 78 -6.66 0.89 -13.69
N GLN A 79 -6.12 2.07 -14.00
CA GLN A 79 -6.40 2.75 -15.27
C GLN A 79 -5.82 1.99 -16.48
N ARG A 80 -4.72 1.26 -16.28
CA ARG A 80 -4.12 0.41 -17.32
C ARG A 80 -4.99 -0.81 -17.58
N ILE A 81 -5.49 -1.46 -16.53
CA ILE A 81 -6.38 -2.63 -16.64
C ILE A 81 -7.66 -2.26 -17.40
N GLU A 82 -8.31 -1.15 -17.04
CA GLU A 82 -9.55 -0.72 -17.70
C GLU A 82 -9.32 -0.38 -19.19
N ARG A 83 -8.18 0.24 -19.52
CA ARG A 83 -7.80 0.51 -20.91
C ARG A 83 -7.49 -0.78 -21.68
N ASP A 84 -6.74 -1.68 -21.06
CA ASP A 84 -6.33 -2.94 -21.67
C ASP A 84 -7.57 -3.84 -21.91
N GLU A 85 -8.58 -3.79 -21.02
CA GLU A 85 -9.87 -4.49 -21.17
C GLU A 85 -10.71 -3.93 -22.34
N LYS A 86 -10.79 -2.60 -22.46
CA LYS A 86 -11.45 -1.95 -23.62
C LYS A 86 -10.77 -2.32 -24.94
N HIS A 87 -9.45 -2.30 -24.98
CA HIS A 87 -8.69 -2.66 -26.17
C HIS A 87 -8.87 -4.16 -26.51
N LEU A 88 -8.90 -5.05 -25.52
CA LEU A 88 -9.20 -6.47 -25.71
C LEU A 88 -10.60 -6.71 -26.28
N ALA A 89 -11.61 -5.92 -25.88
CA ALA A 89 -12.95 -6.00 -26.44
C ALA A 89 -12.97 -5.59 -27.91
N GLU A 90 -12.33 -4.47 -28.25
CA GLU A 90 -12.22 -3.97 -29.63
C GLU A 90 -11.51 -4.99 -30.55
N LEU A 91 -10.39 -5.57 -30.10
CA LEU A 91 -9.69 -6.61 -30.86
C LEU A 91 -10.55 -7.86 -31.08
N LYS A 92 -11.38 -8.25 -30.11
CA LYS A 92 -12.29 -9.40 -30.28
C LYS A 92 -13.34 -9.12 -31.35
N ASP A 93 -13.89 -7.91 -31.39
CA ASP A 93 -14.88 -7.51 -32.38
C ASP A 93 -14.26 -7.47 -33.79
N GLU A 94 -13.04 -6.93 -33.92
CA GLU A 94 -12.31 -6.95 -35.19
C GLU A 94 -12.04 -8.38 -35.68
N VAL A 95 -11.59 -9.28 -34.79
CA VAL A 95 -11.35 -10.69 -35.13
C VAL A 95 -12.64 -11.37 -35.57
N ALA A 96 -13.78 -11.08 -34.92
CA ALA A 96 -15.08 -11.62 -35.31
C ALA A 96 -15.50 -11.12 -36.71
N ALA A 97 -15.32 -9.83 -36.99
CA ALA A 97 -15.61 -9.24 -38.29
C ALA A 97 -14.73 -9.81 -39.41
N LEU A 98 -13.43 -9.99 -39.14
CA LEU A 98 -12.49 -10.59 -40.10
C LEU A 98 -12.83 -12.06 -40.38
N ARG A 99 -13.20 -12.84 -39.36
CA ARG A 99 -13.68 -14.22 -39.54
C ARG A 99 -14.90 -14.28 -40.44
N SER A 100 -15.91 -13.43 -40.20
CA SER A 100 -17.10 -13.37 -41.05
C SER A 100 -16.77 -13.04 -42.51
N ARG A 101 -15.83 -12.12 -42.76
CA ARG A 101 -15.40 -11.78 -44.13
C ARG A 101 -14.68 -12.93 -44.82
N LEU A 102 -13.84 -13.66 -44.09
CA LEU A 102 -13.17 -14.85 -44.62
C LEU A 102 -14.17 -15.95 -44.99
N ASP A 103 -15.19 -16.19 -44.15
CA ASP A 103 -16.22 -17.19 -44.43
C ASP A 103 -17.02 -16.82 -45.69
N GLN A 104 -17.38 -15.54 -45.86
CA GLN A 104 -18.05 -15.04 -47.07
C GLN A 104 -17.20 -15.24 -48.33
N LEU A 105 -15.93 -14.85 -48.29
CA LEU A 105 -15.01 -15.00 -49.43
C LEU A 105 -14.73 -16.47 -49.77
N THR A 106 -14.77 -17.35 -48.78
CA THR A 106 -14.60 -18.79 -49.00
C THR A 106 -15.83 -19.38 -49.68
N GLN A 107 -17.04 -18.96 -49.27
CA GLN A 107 -18.29 -19.35 -49.94
C GLN A 107 -18.43 -18.81 -51.37
N GLU A 108 -17.92 -17.61 -51.66
CA GLU A 108 -17.96 -17.04 -53.01
C GLU A 108 -17.01 -17.75 -54.00
N LYS A 109 -15.97 -18.41 -53.48
CA LYS A 109 -14.96 -19.13 -54.29
C LYS A 109 -15.31 -20.59 -54.60
N GLU A 110 -16.28 -21.18 -53.89
CA GLU A 110 -16.83 -22.51 -54.20
C GLU A 110 -18.01 -22.43 -55.17
#